data_AF-A0A497TJ13-F1
#
_entry.id   AF-A0A497TJ13-F1
#
_cell.length_a   1.000
_cell.length_b   1.000
_cell.length_c   1.000
_cell.angle_alpha   90.00
_cell.angle_beta   90.00
_cell.angle_gamma   90.00
#
_symmetry.space_group_name_H-M   'P 1'
#
loop_
_entity.id
_entity.type
_entity.pdbx_description
1 polymer ?
#
loop_
_entity_poly.entity_id
_entity_poly.type
_entity_poly.pdbx_seq_one_letter_code
_entity_poly.pdbx_strand_id
1 'polypeptide(L)'
;MGVISGLGKFFGGILLTLGLAAFLSLYAATWLTTYDNLAPIVTEFISPNISQEQLDSLYNYILYQCNRSQEVVVPVGDVNVTLNCSEIPEKEVIPQLLVQESFKHVYYKTYPCDFLTCIKTLKGQELVMFLVSAQANSFFRQVKLYSLIAAVLGAGLLIVSIRRWKGITRSLGSSFLIISISYLLFSFSPSLLPVPPEASQLASIITSKLFQVLSPYVWGLLIAGIILLVLSLIPTKKEKEEEAWKAEEEEEEALEEEVEEELEE
;
A
#
# COMPACT_ATOMS: atom_id res chain seq x y z
N MET A 1 -20.21 -17.13 28.26
CA MET A 1 -19.78 -15.90 27.52
C MET A 1 -18.45 -16.04 26.77
N GLY A 2 -17.63 -17.08 27.01
CA GLY A 2 -16.30 -17.20 26.39
C GLY A 2 -16.29 -17.34 24.86
N VAL A 3 -17.23 -18.11 24.28
CA VAL A 3 -17.24 -18.42 22.83
C VAL A 3 -17.49 -17.16 21.98
N ILE A 4 -18.48 -16.34 22.33
CA ILE A 4 -18.82 -15.11 21.59
C ILE A 4 -17.66 -14.11 21.64
N SER A 5 -17.03 -13.94 22.80
CA SER A 5 -15.83 -13.09 22.95
C SER A 5 -14.63 -13.63 22.16
N GLY A 6 -14.45 -14.95 22.12
CA GLY A 6 -13.41 -15.59 21.31
C GLY A 6 -13.59 -15.35 19.81
N LEU A 7 -14.81 -15.54 19.30
CA LEU A 7 -15.13 -15.28 17.89
C LEU A 7 -14.93 -13.80 17.53
N GLY A 8 -15.39 -12.88 18.37
CA GLY A 8 -15.22 -11.44 18.14
C GLY A 8 -13.75 -11.02 18.07
N LYS A 9 -12.89 -11.59 18.94
CA LYS A 9 -11.43 -11.38 18.88
C LYS A 9 -10.82 -11.89 17.57
N PHE A 10 -11.18 -13.09 17.17
CA PHE A 10 -10.67 -13.71 15.96
C PHE A 10 -11.07 -12.93 14.70
N PHE A 11 -12.37 -12.68 14.52
CA PHE A 11 -12.88 -11.93 13.37
C PHE A 11 -12.42 -10.48 13.38
N GLY A 12 -12.41 -9.81 14.54
CA GLY A 12 -11.91 -8.44 14.65
C GLY A 12 -10.43 -8.33 14.28
N GLY A 13 -9.61 -9.29 14.73
CA GLY A 13 -8.18 -9.37 14.41
C GLY A 13 -7.92 -9.58 12.93
N ILE A 14 -8.62 -10.53 12.30
CA ILE A 14 -8.50 -10.79 10.86
C ILE A 14 -8.99 -9.59 10.05
N LEU A 15 -10.16 -9.03 10.39
CA LEU A 15 -10.73 -7.90 9.68
C LEU A 15 -9.84 -6.65 9.76
N LEU A 16 -9.28 -6.37 10.94
CA LEU A 16 -8.28 -5.31 11.11
C LEU A 16 -7.04 -5.57 10.25
N THR A 17 -6.50 -6.79 10.34
CA THR A 17 -5.23 -7.12 9.68
C THR A 17 -5.36 -7.06 8.16
N LEU A 18 -6.40 -7.71 7.61
CA LEU A 18 -6.67 -7.69 6.17
C LEU A 18 -7.09 -6.30 5.69
N GLY A 19 -7.93 -5.59 6.44
CA GLY A 19 -8.38 -4.25 6.08
C GLY A 19 -7.23 -3.26 6.01
N LEU A 20 -6.33 -3.28 6.99
CA LEU A 20 -5.17 -2.39 7.03
C LEU A 20 -4.11 -2.78 5.98
N ALA A 21 -3.88 -4.09 5.76
CA ALA A 21 -3.01 -4.56 4.68
C ALA A 21 -3.53 -4.14 3.29
N ALA A 22 -4.83 -4.33 3.04
CA ALA A 22 -5.48 -3.91 1.80
C ALA A 22 -5.46 -2.39 1.64
N PHE A 23 -5.69 -1.63 2.72
CA PHE A 23 -5.61 -0.16 2.71
C PHE A 23 -4.22 0.31 2.26
N LEU A 24 -3.15 -0.23 2.82
CA LEU A 24 -1.78 0.14 2.42
C LEU A 24 -1.49 -0.22 0.96
N SER A 25 -1.90 -1.42 0.51
CA SER A 25 -1.73 -1.85 -0.88
C SER A 25 -2.48 -0.94 -1.85
N LEU A 26 -3.74 -0.60 -1.53
CA LEU A 26 -4.57 0.28 -2.36
C LEU A 26 -4.12 1.73 -2.29
N TYR A 27 -3.56 2.17 -1.17
CA TYR A 27 -2.93 3.48 -1.06
C TYR A 27 -1.74 3.58 -2.01
N ALA A 28 -0.86 2.58 -2.01
CA ALA A 28 0.24 2.47 -2.97
C ALA A 28 -0.25 2.42 -4.42
N ALA A 29 -1.22 1.57 -4.73
CA ALA A 29 -1.79 1.45 -6.07
C ALA A 29 -2.42 2.78 -6.54
N THR A 30 -3.19 3.44 -5.68
CA THR A 30 -3.79 4.76 -5.98
C THR A 30 -2.73 5.81 -6.26
N TRP A 31 -1.68 5.86 -5.43
CA TRP A 31 -0.58 6.80 -5.62
C TRP A 31 0.14 6.53 -6.93
N LEU A 32 0.52 5.28 -7.19
CA LEU A 32 1.23 4.86 -8.39
C LEU A 32 0.43 5.12 -9.67
N THR A 33 -0.89 4.89 -9.64
CA THR A 33 -1.77 5.06 -10.80
C THR A 33 -2.28 6.48 -10.98
N THR A 34 -1.80 7.46 -10.21
CA THR A 34 -2.13 8.88 -10.43
C THR A 34 -1.24 9.42 -11.54
N TYR A 35 -1.85 10.13 -12.50
CA TYR A 35 -1.16 10.64 -13.70
C TYR A 35 0.18 11.30 -13.37
N ASP A 36 0.18 12.23 -12.40
CA ASP A 36 1.37 13.00 -12.00
C ASP A 36 2.53 12.12 -11.49
N ASN A 37 2.23 10.95 -10.93
CA ASN A 37 3.24 10.02 -10.43
C ASN A 37 3.63 8.98 -11.49
N LEU A 38 2.68 8.56 -12.33
CA LEU A 38 2.90 7.51 -13.32
C LEU A 38 3.56 8.02 -14.60
N ALA A 39 3.14 9.18 -15.09
CA ALA A 39 3.69 9.81 -16.29
C ALA A 39 5.22 9.92 -16.24
N PRO A 40 5.86 10.45 -15.17
CA PRO A 40 7.31 10.53 -15.12
C PRO A 40 7.98 9.14 -15.11
N ILE A 41 7.38 8.13 -14.47
CA ILE A 41 7.92 6.75 -14.48
C ILE A 41 7.89 6.17 -15.89
N VAL A 42 6.78 6.37 -16.61
CA VAL A 42 6.64 5.92 -18.00
C VAL A 42 7.61 6.66 -18.92
N THR A 43 7.76 7.97 -18.73
CA THR A 43 8.72 8.79 -19.48
C THR A 43 10.16 8.32 -19.26
N GLU A 44 10.58 8.14 -18.01
CA GLU A 44 11.94 7.67 -17.66
C GLU A 44 12.24 6.29 -18.24
N PHE A 45 11.23 5.44 -18.37
CA PHE A 45 11.39 4.09 -18.92
C PHE A 45 11.40 4.07 -20.47
N ILE A 46 10.58 4.89 -21.13
CA ILE A 46 10.43 4.85 -22.59
C ILE A 46 11.44 5.77 -23.29
N SER A 47 11.73 6.95 -22.74
CA SER A 47 12.56 7.95 -23.42
C SER A 47 13.97 7.45 -23.80
N PRO A 48 14.67 6.62 -23.00
CA PRO A 48 16.01 6.13 -23.36
C PRO A 48 16.02 5.14 -24.53
N ASN A 49 14.87 4.57 -24.89
CA ASN A 49 14.77 3.57 -25.96
C ASN A 49 14.61 4.19 -27.35
N ILE A 50 14.46 5.51 -27.47
CA ILE A 50 14.38 6.22 -28.76
C ILE A 50 15.81 6.47 -29.26
N SER A 51 16.14 5.98 -30.46
CA SER A 51 17.49 6.17 -31.00
C SER A 51 17.76 7.64 -31.35
N GLN A 52 19.02 8.09 -31.24
CA GLN A 52 19.40 9.46 -31.58
C GLN A 52 19.05 9.82 -33.03
N GLU A 53 19.19 8.87 -33.96
CA GLU A 53 18.83 9.06 -35.38
C GLU A 53 17.32 9.27 -35.57
N GLN A 54 16.48 8.50 -34.88
CA GLN A 54 15.03 8.71 -34.87
C GLN A 54 14.68 10.07 -34.27
N LEU A 55 15.39 10.47 -33.21
CA LEU A 55 15.18 11.75 -32.57
C LEU A 55 15.58 12.94 -33.48
N ASP A 56 16.71 12.84 -34.19
CA ASP A 56 17.16 13.88 -35.13
C ASP A 56 16.18 14.07 -36.30
N SER A 57 15.74 12.97 -36.90
CA SER A 57 14.77 13.03 -38.00
C SER A 57 13.43 13.61 -37.54
N LEU A 58 12.94 13.19 -36.36
CA LEU A 58 11.72 13.70 -35.77
C LEU A 58 11.83 15.18 -35.39
N TYR A 59 12.95 15.60 -34.80
CA TYR A 59 13.18 17.00 -34.43
C TYR A 59 13.15 17.92 -35.66
N ASN A 60 13.86 17.55 -36.72
CA ASN A 60 13.88 18.33 -37.96
C ASN A 60 12.48 18.41 -38.60
N TYR A 61 11.71 17.32 -38.56
CA TYR A 61 10.32 17.32 -39.02
C TYR A 61 9.44 18.28 -38.20
N ILE A 62 9.55 18.24 -36.87
CA ILE A 62 8.79 19.12 -35.96
C ILE A 62 9.17 20.59 -36.20
N LEU A 63 10.47 20.93 -36.27
CA LEU A 63 10.92 22.30 -36.55
C LEU A 63 10.40 22.82 -37.89
N TYR A 64 10.42 21.99 -38.92
CA TYR A 64 9.89 22.36 -40.23
C TYR A 64 8.40 22.71 -40.18
N GLN A 65 7.61 21.92 -39.45
CA GLN A 65 6.18 22.18 -39.27
C GLN A 65 5.92 23.38 -38.37
N CYS A 66 6.70 23.55 -37.29
CA CYS A 66 6.58 24.69 -36.38
C CYS A 66 6.89 26.04 -37.01
N ASN A 67 7.66 26.07 -38.11
CA ASN A 67 7.85 27.29 -38.89
C ASN A 67 6.59 27.70 -39.70
N ARG A 68 5.58 26.82 -39.76
CA ARG A 68 4.35 27.01 -40.56
C ARG A 68 3.08 27.06 -39.72
N SER A 69 3.08 26.45 -38.55
CA SER A 69 1.95 26.39 -37.63
C SER A 69 2.38 26.58 -36.18
N GLN A 70 1.44 27.01 -35.32
CA GLN A 70 1.68 27.08 -33.87
C GLN A 70 1.65 25.70 -33.20
N GLU A 71 1.00 24.73 -33.85
CA GLU A 71 0.85 23.36 -33.36
C GLU A 71 1.28 22.36 -34.44
N VAL A 72 1.87 21.24 -34.02
CA VAL A 72 2.29 20.15 -34.90
C VAL A 72 1.60 18.87 -34.46
N VAL A 73 0.99 18.17 -35.42
CA VAL A 73 0.43 16.84 -35.18
C VAL A 73 1.47 15.79 -35.56
N VAL A 74 1.91 15.04 -34.55
CA VAL A 74 2.87 13.94 -34.70
C VAL A 74 2.13 12.61 -34.50
N PRO A 75 2.10 11.72 -35.51
CA PRO A 75 1.54 10.39 -35.35
C PRO A 75 2.51 9.52 -34.53
N VAL A 76 2.07 9.05 -33.36
CA VAL A 76 2.79 8.12 -32.49
C VAL A 76 1.97 6.84 -32.36
N GLY A 77 2.31 5.85 -33.19
CA GLY A 77 1.49 4.64 -33.33
C GLY A 77 0.10 4.98 -33.88
N ASP A 78 -0.95 4.64 -33.14
CA ASP A 78 -2.35 4.88 -33.53
C ASP A 78 -2.90 6.22 -32.99
N VAL A 79 -2.07 7.04 -32.35
CA VAL A 79 -2.50 8.28 -31.70
C VAL A 79 -1.85 9.48 -32.37
N ASN A 80 -2.66 10.51 -32.66
CA ASN A 80 -2.19 11.79 -33.15
C ASN A 80 -1.93 12.73 -31.98
N VAL A 81 -0.66 12.95 -31.65
CA VAL A 81 -0.24 13.85 -30.58
C VAL A 81 -0.11 15.27 -31.13
N THR A 82 -0.79 16.23 -30.51
CA THR A 82 -0.68 17.64 -30.89
C THR A 82 0.31 18.32 -29.94
N LEU A 83 1.40 18.86 -30.48
CA LEU A 83 2.44 19.56 -29.74
C LEU A 83 2.37 21.06 -30.02
N ASN A 84 2.49 21.87 -28.98
CA ASN A 84 2.62 23.31 -29.14
C ASN A 84 4.09 23.68 -29.39
N CYS A 85 4.35 24.39 -30.48
CA CYS A 85 5.70 24.77 -30.90
C CYS A 85 6.42 25.68 -29.90
N SER A 86 5.70 26.39 -29.04
CA SER A 86 6.33 27.20 -27.97
C SER A 86 6.95 26.36 -26.86
N GLU A 87 6.57 25.09 -26.72
CA GLU A 87 7.03 24.18 -25.66
C GLU A 87 8.25 23.35 -26.08
N ILE A 88 8.80 23.58 -27.28
CA ILE A 88 9.90 22.81 -27.87
C ILE A 88 11.15 23.71 -27.98
N PRO A 89 11.78 24.10 -26.86
CA PRO A 89 12.98 24.94 -26.90
C PRO A 89 14.22 24.15 -27.34
N GLU A 90 14.26 22.84 -27.07
CA GLU A 90 15.44 22.00 -27.20
C GLU A 90 15.06 20.58 -27.68
N LYS A 91 15.98 19.93 -28.40
CA LYS A 91 15.78 18.59 -28.99
C LYS A 91 15.54 17.53 -27.90
N GLU A 92 16.20 17.67 -26.77
CA GLU A 92 16.22 16.73 -25.65
C GLU A 92 14.86 16.61 -24.95
N VAL A 93 13.98 17.61 -25.10
CA VAL A 93 12.67 17.66 -24.44
C VAL A 93 11.60 16.88 -25.22
N ILE A 94 11.81 16.68 -26.52
CA ILE A 94 10.84 16.06 -27.44
C ILE A 94 10.43 14.64 -27.04
N PRO A 95 11.37 13.72 -26.67
CA PRO A 95 10.99 12.39 -26.21
C PRO A 95 10.05 12.43 -25.02
N GLN A 96 10.31 13.35 -24.08
CA GLN A 96 9.53 13.47 -22.85
C GLN A 96 8.13 13.98 -23.14
N LEU A 97 8.00 15.04 -23.95
CA LEU A 97 6.70 15.59 -24.37
C LEU A 97 5.86 14.58 -25.14
N LEU A 98 6.47 13.89 -26.12
CA LEU A 98 5.77 12.87 -26.91
C LEU A 98 5.27 11.72 -26.04
N VAL A 99 6.10 11.21 -25.14
CA VAL A 99 5.71 10.12 -24.24
C VAL A 99 4.62 10.60 -23.28
N GLN A 100 4.71 11.80 -22.72
CA GLN A 100 3.70 12.34 -21.80
C GLN A 100 2.34 12.51 -22.49
N GLU A 101 2.28 13.17 -23.65
CA GLU A 101 1.02 13.36 -24.36
C GLU A 101 0.47 12.05 -24.93
N SER A 102 1.32 11.14 -25.42
CA SER A 102 0.87 9.79 -25.80
C SER A 102 0.30 9.03 -24.60
N PHE A 103 0.98 9.11 -23.45
CA PHE A 103 0.54 8.45 -22.22
C PHE A 103 -0.77 9.03 -21.71
N LYS A 104 -1.00 10.33 -21.83
CA LYS A 104 -2.26 11.00 -21.49
C LYS A 104 -3.45 10.41 -22.26
N HIS A 105 -3.28 10.16 -23.57
CA HIS A 105 -4.32 9.49 -24.37
C HIS A 105 -4.61 8.06 -23.88
N VAL A 106 -3.58 7.31 -23.48
CA VAL A 106 -3.74 5.96 -22.93
C VAL A 106 -4.39 6.00 -21.54
N TYR A 107 -3.95 6.93 -20.69
CA TYR A 107 -4.39 7.06 -19.30
C TYR A 107 -5.86 7.46 -19.19
N TYR A 108 -6.31 8.40 -20.02
CA TYR A 108 -7.69 8.89 -20.04
C TYR A 108 -8.58 8.13 -21.03
N LYS A 109 -8.11 7.01 -21.60
CA LYS A 109 -8.94 6.15 -22.44
C LYS A 109 -10.14 5.65 -21.64
N THR A 110 -11.35 5.89 -22.17
CA THR A 110 -12.59 5.40 -21.57
C THR A 110 -12.84 3.95 -22.00
N TYR A 111 -13.05 3.07 -21.03
CA TYR A 111 -13.40 1.66 -21.29
C TYR A 111 -14.90 1.46 -21.10
N PRO A 112 -15.58 0.74 -22.01
CA PRO A 112 -17.04 0.57 -21.97
C PRO A 112 -17.51 -0.47 -20.94
N CYS A 113 -16.60 -0.98 -20.09
CA CYS A 113 -16.88 -2.01 -19.09
C CYS A 113 -16.66 -1.48 -17.67
N ASP A 114 -17.35 -2.10 -16.70
CA ASP A 114 -17.05 -1.92 -15.28
C ASP A 114 -15.71 -2.58 -14.92
N PHE A 115 -15.08 -2.13 -13.84
CA PHE A 115 -13.74 -2.57 -13.43
C PHE A 115 -13.60 -4.10 -13.36
N LEU A 116 -14.54 -4.79 -12.71
CA LEU A 116 -14.52 -6.26 -12.59
C LEU A 116 -14.74 -6.97 -13.93
N THR A 117 -15.54 -6.38 -14.81
CA THR A 117 -15.79 -6.92 -16.15
C THR A 117 -14.54 -6.74 -16.99
N CYS A 118 -13.94 -5.55 -17.00
CA CYS A 118 -12.70 -5.26 -17.74
C CYS A 118 -11.56 -6.20 -17.34
N ILE A 119 -11.36 -6.46 -16.04
CA ILE A 119 -10.32 -7.40 -15.58
C ILE A 119 -10.54 -8.82 -16.10
N LYS A 120 -11.79 -9.25 -16.25
CA LYS A 120 -12.12 -10.61 -16.74
C LYS A 120 -12.02 -10.71 -18.26
N THR A 121 -12.36 -9.64 -18.98
CA THR A 121 -12.46 -9.64 -20.44
C THR A 121 -11.16 -9.27 -21.13
N LEU A 122 -10.44 -8.26 -20.61
CA LEU A 122 -9.19 -7.79 -21.19
C LEU A 122 -8.05 -8.76 -20.86
N LYS A 123 -7.13 -8.93 -21.80
CA LYS A 123 -5.96 -9.81 -21.65
C LYS A 123 -4.69 -9.11 -22.13
N GLY A 124 -3.55 -9.57 -21.63
CA GLY A 124 -2.24 -9.08 -22.05
C GLY A 124 -2.07 -7.58 -21.83
N GLN A 125 -1.61 -6.87 -22.87
CA GLN A 125 -1.26 -5.45 -22.80
C GLN A 125 -2.46 -4.53 -22.51
N GLU A 126 -3.65 -4.85 -23.04
CA GLU A 126 -4.84 -4.02 -22.81
C GLU A 126 -5.26 -4.02 -21.34
N LEU A 127 -5.09 -5.16 -20.65
CA LEU A 127 -5.35 -5.26 -19.22
C LEU A 127 -4.37 -4.39 -18.43
N VAL A 128 -3.09 -4.39 -18.79
CA VAL A 128 -2.08 -3.56 -18.13
C VAL A 128 -2.40 -2.06 -18.33
N MET A 129 -2.72 -1.65 -19.55
CA MET A 129 -3.15 -0.28 -19.86
C MET A 129 -4.41 0.12 -19.07
N PHE A 130 -5.37 -0.80 -18.95
CA PHE A 130 -6.56 -0.58 -18.14
C PHE A 130 -6.23 -0.39 -16.66
N LEU A 131 -5.37 -1.24 -16.07
CA LEU A 131 -4.98 -1.16 -14.66
C LEU A 131 -4.26 0.14 -14.29
N VAL A 132 -3.61 0.79 -15.26
CA VAL A 132 -2.96 2.08 -15.07
C VAL A 132 -3.81 3.28 -15.47
N SER A 133 -5.04 3.06 -15.95
CA SER A 133 -5.94 4.14 -16.40
C SER A 133 -6.54 4.96 -15.26
N ALA A 134 -7.09 6.12 -15.61
CA ALA A 134 -7.87 6.96 -14.69
C ALA A 134 -9.07 6.20 -14.08
N GLN A 135 -9.70 5.31 -14.84
CA GLN A 135 -10.85 4.51 -14.39
C GLN A 135 -10.44 3.50 -13.30
N ALA A 136 -9.30 2.82 -13.47
CA ALA A 136 -8.76 1.93 -12.45
C ALA A 136 -8.34 2.68 -11.18
N ASN A 137 -7.69 3.85 -11.32
CA ASN A 137 -7.35 4.70 -10.17
C ASN A 137 -8.61 5.10 -9.38
N SER A 138 -9.67 5.53 -10.06
CA SER A 138 -10.95 5.87 -9.42
C SER A 138 -11.52 4.69 -8.61
N PHE A 139 -11.48 3.48 -9.16
CA PHE A 139 -11.87 2.27 -8.44
C PHE A 139 -10.97 2.03 -7.21
N PHE A 140 -9.65 2.09 -7.37
CA PHE A 140 -8.71 1.92 -6.24
C PHE A 140 -8.94 2.94 -5.13
N ARG A 141 -9.25 4.21 -5.46
CA ARG A 141 -9.61 5.25 -4.48
C ARG A 141 -10.84 4.86 -3.66
N GLN A 142 -11.86 4.30 -4.30
CA GLN A 142 -13.08 3.86 -3.61
C GLN A 142 -12.81 2.64 -2.72
N VAL A 143 -12.15 1.60 -3.23
CA VAL A 143 -11.84 0.39 -2.46
C VAL A 143 -10.88 0.68 -1.31
N LYS A 144 -9.95 1.63 -1.48
CA LYS A 144 -9.07 2.12 -0.42
C LYS A 144 -9.90 2.63 0.76
N LEU A 145 -10.92 3.45 0.50
CA LEU A 145 -11.80 3.97 1.55
C LEU A 145 -12.56 2.84 2.27
N TYR A 146 -13.13 1.89 1.52
CA TYR A 146 -13.82 0.74 2.13
C TYR A 146 -12.89 -0.13 2.97
N SER A 147 -11.63 -0.30 2.55
CA SER A 147 -10.62 -1.05 3.30
C SER A 147 -10.26 -0.37 4.62
N LEU A 148 -10.19 0.97 4.62
CA LEU A 148 -10.01 1.75 5.85
C LEU A 148 -11.20 1.58 6.80
N ILE A 149 -12.43 1.65 6.29
CA ILE A 149 -13.64 1.44 7.10
C ILE A 149 -13.63 0.03 7.70
N ALA A 150 -13.28 -1.00 6.92
CA ALA A 150 -13.15 -2.36 7.41
C ALA A 150 -12.09 -2.47 8.53
N ALA A 151 -10.94 -1.81 8.38
CA ALA A 151 -9.91 -1.78 9.42
C ALA A 151 -10.42 -1.14 10.72
N VAL A 152 -11.12 0.00 10.63
CA VAL A 152 -11.71 0.70 11.78
C VAL A 152 -12.78 -0.17 12.46
N LEU A 153 -13.66 -0.81 11.70
CA LEU A 153 -14.66 -1.74 12.23
C LEU A 153 -14.01 -2.96 12.90
N GLY A 154 -12.93 -3.50 12.31
CA GLY A 154 -12.14 -4.58 12.90
C GLY A 154 -11.52 -4.17 14.24
N ALA A 155 -10.93 -2.97 14.31
CA ALA A 155 -10.40 -2.42 15.56
C ALA A 155 -11.51 -2.21 16.61
N GLY A 156 -12.66 -1.66 16.22
CA GLY A 156 -13.82 -1.49 17.10
C GLY A 156 -14.33 -2.82 17.64
N LEU A 157 -14.44 -3.84 16.78
CA LEU A 157 -14.86 -5.19 17.17
C LEU A 157 -13.86 -5.82 18.15
N LEU A 158 -12.56 -5.63 17.95
CA LEU A 158 -11.52 -6.07 18.90
C LEU A 158 -11.68 -5.39 20.27
N ILE A 159 -11.88 -4.07 20.29
CA ILE A 159 -12.03 -3.30 21.53
C ILE A 159 -13.26 -3.78 22.32
N VAL A 160 -14.40 -3.99 21.65
CA VAL A 160 -15.61 -4.47 22.31
C VAL A 160 -15.46 -5.93 22.78
N SER A 161 -14.75 -6.76 22.02
CA SER A 161 -14.60 -8.20 22.33
C SER A 161 -13.59 -8.47 23.44
N ILE A 162 -12.60 -7.59 23.64
CA ILE A 162 -11.55 -7.75 24.65
C ILE A 162 -11.81 -6.80 25.82
N ARG A 163 -12.27 -7.36 26.95
CA ARG A 163 -12.57 -6.56 28.15
C ARG A 163 -11.34 -5.94 28.83
N ARG A 164 -10.15 -6.54 28.67
CA ARG A 164 -8.92 -6.09 29.34
C ARG A 164 -8.08 -5.22 28.39
N TRP A 165 -7.71 -4.02 28.84
CA TRP A 165 -6.83 -3.11 28.09
C TRP A 165 -5.55 -3.77 27.58
N LYS A 166 -4.92 -4.58 28.44
CA LYS A 166 -3.72 -5.38 28.11
C LYS A 166 -3.91 -6.28 26.89
N GLY A 167 -5.09 -6.90 26.76
CA GLY A 167 -5.42 -7.74 25.61
C GLY A 167 -5.66 -6.92 24.35
N ILE A 168 -6.29 -5.74 24.46
CA ILE A 168 -6.54 -4.84 23.32
C ILE A 168 -5.20 -4.36 22.76
N THR A 169 -4.33 -3.81 23.61
CA THR A 169 -3.03 -3.28 23.19
C THR A 169 -2.15 -4.37 22.60
N ARG A 170 -2.13 -5.57 23.21
CA ARG A 170 -1.42 -6.73 22.65
C ARG A 170 -1.94 -7.13 21.27
N SER A 171 -3.26 -7.20 21.10
CA SER A 171 -3.87 -7.60 19.82
C SER A 171 -3.60 -6.58 18.72
N LEU A 172 -3.88 -5.30 18.98
CA LEU A 172 -3.63 -4.22 18.01
C LEU A 172 -2.14 -4.12 17.66
N GLY A 173 -1.27 -4.18 18.67
CA GLY A 173 0.17 -4.13 18.49
C GLY A 173 0.68 -5.29 17.63
N SER A 174 0.18 -6.52 17.86
CA SER A 174 0.52 -7.68 17.04
C SER A 174 0.08 -7.54 15.58
N SER A 175 -1.14 -7.04 15.32
CA SER A 175 -1.62 -6.80 13.94
C SER A 175 -0.77 -5.76 13.22
N PHE A 176 -0.40 -4.66 13.90
CA PHE A 176 0.46 -3.64 13.31
C PHE A 176 1.86 -4.18 12.99
N LEU A 177 2.46 -4.95 13.91
CA LEU A 177 3.76 -5.59 13.66
C LEU A 177 3.71 -6.57 12.49
N ILE A 178 2.71 -7.45 12.43
CA ILE A 178 2.59 -8.44 11.35
C ILE A 178 2.57 -7.73 9.99
N ILE A 179 1.73 -6.70 9.85
CA ILE A 179 1.63 -5.94 8.60
C ILE A 179 2.95 -5.25 8.28
N SER A 180 3.50 -4.49 9.23
CA SER A 180 4.74 -3.75 8.99
C SER A 180 5.90 -4.66 8.63
N ILE A 181 6.06 -5.78 9.32
CA ILE A 181 7.10 -6.77 9.03
C ILE A 181 6.88 -7.40 7.65
N SER A 182 5.65 -7.77 7.28
CA SER A 182 5.37 -8.30 5.93
C SER A 182 5.74 -7.31 4.83
N TYR A 183 5.43 -6.02 4.98
CA TYR A 183 5.81 -4.99 4.00
C TYR A 183 7.33 -4.74 3.96
N LEU A 184 8.00 -4.73 5.12
CA LEU A 184 9.46 -4.60 5.17
C LEU A 184 10.15 -5.80 4.50
N LEU A 185 9.70 -7.03 4.80
CA LEU A 185 10.24 -8.24 4.17
C LEU A 185 10.08 -8.21 2.65
N PHE A 186 8.93 -7.74 2.15
CA PHE A 186 8.70 -7.56 0.71
C PHE A 186 9.72 -6.58 0.09
N SER A 187 10.08 -5.50 0.80
CA SER A 187 11.09 -4.54 0.31
C SER A 187 12.50 -5.11 0.23
N PHE A 188 12.87 -6.04 1.12
CA PHE A 188 14.22 -6.64 1.13
C PHE A 188 14.38 -7.78 0.12
N SER A 189 13.29 -8.26 -0.45
CA SER A 189 13.28 -9.46 -1.27
C SER A 189 12.58 -9.28 -2.62
N PRO A 190 12.95 -8.26 -3.42
CA PRO A 190 12.41 -8.12 -4.79
C PRO A 190 12.70 -9.36 -5.66
N SER A 191 13.69 -10.18 -5.29
CA SER A 191 14.00 -11.47 -5.91
C SER A 191 12.95 -12.56 -5.69
N LEU A 192 11.99 -12.39 -4.76
CA LEU A 192 10.91 -13.37 -4.56
C LEU A 192 9.83 -13.30 -5.64
N LEU A 193 9.74 -12.19 -6.38
CA LEU A 193 8.86 -12.10 -7.53
C LEU A 193 9.61 -12.60 -8.77
N PRO A 194 9.13 -13.65 -9.44
CA PRO A 194 9.69 -14.10 -10.71
C PRO A 194 9.35 -13.09 -11.80
N VAL A 195 10.10 -11.99 -11.85
CA VAL A 195 9.96 -10.95 -12.87
C VAL A 195 10.87 -11.32 -14.04
N PRO A 196 10.38 -11.31 -15.29
CA PRO A 196 11.24 -11.46 -16.46
C PRO A 196 12.39 -10.44 -16.43
N PRO A 197 13.59 -10.78 -16.91
CA PRO A 197 14.75 -9.89 -16.86
C PRO A 197 14.48 -8.54 -17.55
N GLU A 198 13.69 -8.53 -18.61
CA GLU A 198 13.26 -7.32 -19.33
C GLU A 198 12.42 -6.37 -18.45
N ALA A 199 11.61 -6.91 -17.53
CA ALA A 199 10.76 -6.13 -16.63
C ALA A 199 11.44 -5.81 -15.30
N SER A 200 12.65 -6.33 -15.04
CA SER A 200 13.36 -6.15 -13.76
C SER A 200 13.71 -4.70 -13.46
N GLN A 201 14.09 -3.92 -14.48
CA GLN A 201 14.40 -2.49 -14.34
C GLN A 201 13.16 -1.66 -14.02
N LEU A 202 12.06 -1.89 -14.74
CA LEU A 202 10.80 -1.21 -14.45
C LEU A 202 10.28 -1.59 -13.07
N ALA A 203 10.35 -2.88 -12.72
CA ALA A 203 9.94 -3.37 -11.41
C ALA A 203 10.76 -2.75 -10.28
N SER A 204 12.07 -2.57 -10.44
CA SER A 204 12.92 -1.94 -9.41
C SER A 204 12.59 -0.46 -9.24
N ILE A 205 12.38 0.28 -10.32
CA ILE A 205 11.95 1.69 -10.29
C ILE A 205 10.60 1.81 -9.57
N ILE A 206 9.60 1.04 -10.00
CA ILE A 206 8.27 1.05 -9.39
C ILE A 206 8.34 0.67 -7.91
N THR A 207 9.05 -0.41 -7.56
CA THR A 207 9.17 -0.88 -6.18
C THR A 207 9.87 0.15 -5.30
N SER A 208 10.91 0.81 -5.80
CA SER A 208 11.62 1.87 -5.05
C SER A 208 10.72 3.08 -4.75
N LYS A 209 9.94 3.53 -5.74
CA LYS A 209 8.98 4.64 -5.59
C LYS A 209 7.83 4.27 -4.66
N LEU A 210 7.28 3.06 -4.82
CA LEU A 210 6.25 2.53 -3.94
C LEU A 210 6.73 2.45 -2.50
N PHE A 211 7.94 1.94 -2.28
CA PHE A 211 8.52 1.86 -0.94
C PHE A 211 8.76 3.24 -0.34
N GLN A 212 9.27 4.22 -1.12
CA GLN A 212 9.45 5.59 -0.64
C GLN A 212 8.14 6.19 -0.11
N VAL A 213 7.02 5.89 -0.74
CA VAL A 213 5.69 6.41 -0.38
C VAL A 213 5.07 5.65 0.79
N LEU A 214 5.26 4.32 0.86
CA LEU A 214 4.71 3.48 1.93
C LEU A 214 5.55 3.50 3.21
N SER A 215 6.86 3.68 3.08
CA SER A 215 7.85 3.66 4.17
C SER A 215 7.41 4.44 5.41
N PRO A 216 7.00 5.73 5.34
CA PRO A 216 6.60 6.46 6.55
C PRO A 216 5.41 5.82 7.27
N TYR A 217 4.43 5.28 6.54
CA TYR A 217 3.27 4.61 7.13
C TYR A 217 3.65 3.26 7.74
N VAL A 218 4.48 2.48 7.06
CA VAL A 218 4.97 1.17 7.52
C VAL A 218 5.79 1.33 8.80
N TRP A 219 6.71 2.31 8.84
CA TRP A 219 7.49 2.64 10.04
C TRP A 219 6.62 3.17 11.17
N GLY A 220 5.65 4.04 10.87
CA GLY A 220 4.70 4.53 11.87
C GLY A 220 3.91 3.40 12.53
N LEU A 221 3.39 2.45 11.73
CA LEU A 221 2.72 1.26 12.23
C LEU A 221 3.65 0.35 13.02
N LEU A 222 4.91 0.20 12.60
CA LEU A 222 5.89 -0.63 13.30
C LEU A 222 6.16 -0.06 14.70
N ILE A 223 6.48 1.23 14.78
CA ILE A 223 6.77 1.93 16.05
C ILE A 223 5.54 1.88 16.96
N ALA A 224 4.35 2.19 16.43
CA ALA A 224 3.10 2.09 17.19
C ALA A 224 2.85 0.66 17.70
N GLY A 225 3.12 -0.35 16.86
CA GLY A 225 3.02 -1.76 17.22
C GLY A 225 3.94 -2.16 18.37
N ILE A 226 5.21 -1.74 18.32
CA ILE A 226 6.18 -1.97 19.40
C ILE A 226 5.71 -1.30 20.69
N ILE A 227 5.32 -0.03 20.65
CA ILE A 227 4.86 0.72 21.83
C ILE A 227 3.65 0.02 22.47
N LEU A 228 2.65 -0.36 21.67
CA LEU A 228 1.45 -1.05 22.17
C LEU A 228 1.78 -2.40 22.81
N LEU A 229 2.74 -3.15 22.26
CA LEU A 229 3.19 -4.40 22.84
C LEU A 229 3.95 -4.19 24.14
N VAL A 230 4.87 -3.21 24.21
CA VAL A 230 5.58 -2.88 25.46
C VAL A 230 4.59 -2.44 26.54
N LEU A 231 3.61 -1.59 26.21
CA LEU A 231 2.54 -1.20 27.12
C LEU A 231 1.69 -2.40 27.58
N SER A 232 1.57 -3.44 26.77
CA SER A 232 0.88 -4.67 27.15
C SER A 232 1.67 -5.55 28.14
N LEU A 233 2.98 -5.32 28.30
CA LEU A 233 3.81 -6.04 29.25
C LEU A 233 3.83 -5.37 30.63
N ILE A 234 3.54 -4.08 30.73
CA ILE A 234 3.53 -3.37 32.01
C ILE A 234 2.33 -3.86 32.84
N PRO A 235 2.56 -4.47 34.02
CA PRO A 235 1.47 -4.94 34.88
C PRO A 235 0.64 -3.74 35.34
N THR A 236 -0.67 -3.83 35.16
CA THR A 236 -1.57 -2.76 35.59
C THR A 236 -1.65 -2.72 37.11
N LYS A 237 -1.89 -1.55 37.71
CA LYS A 237 -2.04 -1.41 39.17
C LYS A 237 -3.04 -2.43 39.75
N LYS A 238 -4.13 -2.69 39.03
CA LYS A 238 -5.14 -3.69 39.40
C LYS A 238 -4.61 -5.12 39.39
N GLU A 239 -3.77 -5.48 38.41
CA GLU A 239 -3.13 -6.81 38.39
C GLU A 239 -2.18 -6.94 39.59
N LYS A 240 -1.41 -5.88 39.92
CA LYS A 240 -0.55 -5.89 41.11
C LYS A 240 -1.33 -6.00 42.42
N GLU A 241 -2.46 -5.31 42.54
CA GLU A 241 -3.34 -5.40 43.71
C GLU A 241 -3.97 -6.79 43.83
N GLU A 242 -4.40 -7.38 42.72
CA GLU A 242 -4.94 -8.75 42.71
C GLU A 242 -3.88 -9.81 43.01
N GLU A 243 -2.65 -9.62 42.52
CA GLU A 243 -1.50 -10.49 42.83
C GLU A 243 -1.06 -10.34 44.29
N ALA A 244 -1.03 -9.12 44.84
CA ALA A 244 -0.71 -8.88 46.25
C ALA A 244 -1.76 -9.49 47.18
N TRP A 245 -3.05 -9.32 46.86
CA TRP A 245 -4.13 -9.89 47.64
C TRP A 245 -4.12 -11.43 47.64
N LYS A 246 -3.82 -12.07 46.49
CA LYS A 246 -3.66 -13.52 46.43
C LYS A 246 -2.44 -14.03 47.20
N ALA A 247 -1.35 -13.26 47.19
CA ALA A 247 -0.16 -13.60 47.96
C ALA A 247 -0.42 -13.51 49.48
N GLU A 248 -1.21 -12.53 49.93
CA GLU A 248 -1.66 -12.43 51.33
C GLU A 248 -2.58 -13.61 51.70
N GLU A 249 -3.52 -13.99 50.83
CA GLU A 249 -4.43 -15.14 51.05
C GLU A 249 -3.66 -16.47 51.12
N GLU A 250 -2.68 -16.70 50.24
CA GLU A 250 -1.82 -17.90 50.27
C GLU A 250 -0.92 -17.95 51.53
N GLU A 251 -0.48 -16.80 52.06
CA GLU A 251 0.31 -16.72 53.28
C GLU A 251 -0.54 -17.00 54.54
N GLU A 252 -1.80 -16.52 54.57
CA GLU A 252 -2.75 -16.84 55.64
C GLU A 252 -3.12 -18.33 55.66
N GLU A 253 -3.39 -18.95 54.51
CA GLU A 253 -3.68 -20.39 54.42
C GLU A 253 -2.49 -21.24 54.90
N ALA A 254 -1.26 -20.86 54.56
CA ALA A 254 -0.06 -21.58 55.01
C ALA A 254 0.15 -21.51 56.53
N LEU A 255 -0.16 -20.36 57.16
CA LEU A 255 -0.08 -20.20 58.61
C LEU A 255 -1.15 -21.01 59.35
N GLU A 256 -2.36 -21.13 58.79
CA GLU A 256 -3.40 -21.97 59.37
C GLU A 256 -3.01 -23.46 59.35
N GLU A 257 -2.38 -23.93 58.27
CA GLU A 257 -1.89 -25.31 58.14
C GLU A 257 -0.77 -25.63 59.16
N GLU A 258 0.18 -24.71 59.37
CA GLU A 258 1.24 -24.87 60.39
C GLU A 258 0.67 -24.95 61.83
N VAL A 259 -0.35 -24.15 62.14
CA VAL A 259 -0.99 -24.16 63.48
C VAL A 259 -1.78 -25.44 63.72
N GLU A 260 -2.43 -26.00 62.69
CA GLU A 260 -3.10 -27.30 62.79
C GLU A 260 -2.10 -28.44 63.03
N GLU A 261 -0.95 -28.44 62.36
CA GLU A 261 0.10 -29.45 62.59
C GLU A 261 0.65 -29.42 64.03
N GLU A 262 0.90 -28.24 64.62
CA GLU A 262 1.38 -28.11 66.01
C GLU A 262 0.34 -28.58 67.05
N LEU A 263 -0.95 -28.52 66.75
CA LEU A 263 -2.01 -28.97 67.66
C LEU A 263 -2.22 -30.48 67.67
N GLU A 264 -1.73 -31.19 66.64
CA GLU A 264 -1.82 -32.64 66.53
C GLU A 264 -0.64 -33.38 67.21
N GLU A 265 0.45 -32.69 67.53
CA GLU A 265 1.62 -33.23 68.27
C GLU A 265 1.45 -33.25 69.81
#